data_AF-A0A1Y5PI69-F1
#
_entry.id   AF-A0A1Y5PI69-F1
#
_cell.length_a   1.000
_cell.length_b   1.000
_cell.length_c   1.000
_cell.angle_alpha   90.00
_cell.angle_beta   90.00
_cell.angle_gamma   90.00
#
_symmetry.space_group_name_H-M   'P 1'
#
loop_
_entity.id
_entity.type
_entity.pdbx_description
1 polymer ?
#
loop_
_entity_poly.entity_id
_entity_poly.type
_entity_poly.pdbx_seq_one_letter_code
_entity_poly.pdbx_strand_id
1 'polypeptide(L)' 'MVVEQGPNTETPMHHTDTIDFETVLSGSVDLILEDGVHRVEAGDMVVMNGVDHAWKAGPDGYRMSAVLIGTPPPA' A
#
# COMPACT_ATOMS: atom_id res chain seq x y z
N MET A 1 -8.19 -9.02 -0.64
CA MET A 1 -8.42 -9.01 0.83
C MET A 1 -8.67 -7.58 1.30
N VAL A 2 -9.14 -7.39 2.53
CA VAL A 2 -9.22 -6.05 3.14
C VAL A 2 -8.12 -5.97 4.21
N VAL A 3 -7.33 -4.89 4.15
CA VAL A 3 -6.30 -4.55 5.13
C VAL A 3 -6.81 -3.39 5.98
N GLU A 4 -6.67 -3.51 7.29
CA GLU A 4 -7.04 -2.46 8.25
C GLU A 4 -5.85 -2.20 9.16
N GLN A 5 -5.48 -0.93 9.29
CA GLN A 5 -4.36 -0.51 10.10
C GLN A 5 -4.73 0.65 11.01
N GLY A 6 -4.26 0.59 12.25
CA GLY A 6 -4.54 1.60 13.27
C GLY A 6 -3.77 2.90 13.03
N PRO A 7 -4.14 3.97 13.75
CA PRO A 7 -3.46 5.26 13.74
C PRO A 7 -1.93 5.19 13.77
N ASN A 8 -1.27 5.89 12.85
CA ASN A 8 0.19 6.08 12.81
C ASN A 8 1.03 4.79 12.81
N THR A 9 0.42 3.65 12.46
CA THR A 9 1.15 2.39 12.28
C THR A 9 1.94 2.42 10.97
N GLU A 10 3.04 1.67 10.93
CA GLU A 10 3.93 1.61 9.77
C GLU A 10 4.33 0.15 9.50
N THR A 11 4.22 -0.28 8.25
CA THR A 11 4.75 -1.58 7.82
C THR A 11 6.24 -1.46 7.54
N PRO A 12 7.05 -2.54 7.68
CA PRO A 12 8.40 -2.52 7.15
C PRO A 12 8.39 -2.35 5.62
N MET A 13 9.49 -1.85 5.08
CA MET A 13 9.78 -1.92 3.64
C MET A 13 9.79 -3.38 3.21
N HIS A 14 9.04 -3.71 2.16
CA HIS A 14 8.92 -5.08 1.66
C HIS A 14 8.62 -5.12 0.17
N HIS A 15 8.84 -6.29 -0.40
CA HIS A 15 8.59 -6.60 -1.80
C HIS A 15 7.80 -7.90 -1.91
N THR A 16 6.93 -7.95 -2.90
CA THR A 16 6.20 -9.15 -3.32
C THR A 16 6.30 -9.30 -4.83
N ASP A 17 6.45 -10.54 -5.31
CA ASP A 17 6.41 -10.86 -6.74
C ASP A 17 4.96 -10.86 -7.24
N THR A 18 4.36 -9.68 -7.25
CA THR A 18 2.95 -9.45 -7.56
C THR A 18 2.72 -8.13 -8.29
N ILE A 19 1.60 -8.06 -9.03
CA ILE A 19 0.96 -6.80 -9.38
C ILE A 19 -0.17 -6.57 -8.37
N ASP A 20 -0.12 -5.42 -7.70
CA ASP A 20 -1.02 -5.08 -6.60
C ASP A 20 -1.93 -3.93 -7.03
N PHE A 21 -3.24 -4.13 -6.85
CA PHE A 21 -4.27 -3.11 -7.02
C PHE A 21 -4.83 -2.77 -5.66
N GLU A 22 -4.46 -1.60 -5.16
CA GLU A 22 -4.74 -1.20 -3.79
C GLU A 22 -5.60 0.05 -3.76
N THR A 23 -6.84 -0.09 -3.31
CA THR A 23 -7.79 1.01 -3.21
C THR A 23 -8.01 1.38 -1.75
N VAL A 24 -7.79 2.65 -1.41
CA VAL A 24 -8.08 3.15 -0.08
C VAL A 24 -9.59 3.32 0.06
N LEU A 25 -10.19 2.58 0.99
CA LEU A 25 -11.63 2.60 1.23
C LEU A 25 -12.03 3.69 2.24
N SER A 26 -11.15 3.98 3.19
CA SER A 26 -11.35 5.03 4.21
C SER A 26 -10.03 5.41 4.87
N GLY A 27 -9.95 6.64 5.38
CA GLY A 27 -8.74 7.17 6.02
C GLY A 27 -7.71 7.64 5.01
N SER A 28 -6.45 7.70 5.45
CA SER A 28 -5.33 8.14 4.62
C SER A 28 -4.09 7.31 4.93
N VAL A 29 -3.23 7.10 3.94
CA VAL A 29 -1.99 6.35 4.10
C VAL A 29 -0.89 6.97 3.23
N ASP A 30 0.32 7.02 3.78
CA ASP A 30 1.53 7.35 3.06
C ASP A 30 2.11 6.06 2.45
N LEU A 31 2.19 6.02 1.12
CA LEU A 31 2.97 5.05 0.37
C LEU A 31 4.42 5.53 0.34
N ILE A 32 5.32 4.74 0.91
CA ILE A 32 6.76 5.04 0.96
C ILE A 32 7.44 4.17 -0.10
N LEU A 33 8.05 4.83 -1.09
CA LEU A 33 8.83 4.23 -2.15
C LEU A 33 10.27 4.76 -2.08
N GLU A 34 11.15 4.23 -2.93
CA GLU A 34 12.53 4.73 -3.04
C GLU A 34 12.59 6.22 -3.43
N ASP A 35 11.66 6.69 -4.26
CA ASP A 35 11.61 8.07 -4.75
C ASP A 35 10.95 9.05 -3.76
N GLY A 36 10.39 8.54 -2.65
CA GLY A 36 9.85 9.36 -1.58
C GLY A 36 8.49 8.89 -1.06
N VAL A 37 7.79 9.83 -0.42
CA VAL A 37 6.50 9.58 0.23
C VAL A 37 5.38 10.17 -0.61
N HIS A 38 4.40 9.32 -0.93
CA HIS A 38 3.21 9.67 -1.70
C HIS A 38 1.98 9.44 -0.85
N ARG A 39 1.28 10.53 -0.52
CA ARG A 39 0.02 10.44 0.23
C ARG A 39 -1.09 9.98 -0.70
N VAL A 40 -1.84 8.96 -0.27
CA VAL A 40 -3.11 8.55 -0.88
C VAL A 40 -4.23 8.51 0.17
N GLU A 41 -5.45 8.79 -0.27
CA GLU A 41 -6.62 8.91 0.58
C GLU A 41 -7.84 8.17 0.02
N ALA A 42 -8.93 8.14 0.79
CA ALA A 42 -10.13 7.40 0.42
C ALA A 42 -10.62 7.71 -1.00
N GLY A 43 -10.73 6.68 -1.83
CA GLY A 43 -11.11 6.78 -3.25
C GLY A 43 -9.94 6.64 -4.21
N ASP A 44 -8.70 6.87 -3.76
CA ASP A 44 -7.50 6.66 -4.58
C ASP A 44 -7.21 5.18 -4.76
N MET A 45 -6.62 4.85 -5.91
CA MET A 45 -6.08 3.54 -6.21
C MET A 45 -4.61 3.66 -6.63
N VAL A 46 -3.77 2.81 -6.03
CA VAL A 46 -2.39 2.61 -6.45
C VAL A 46 -2.30 1.28 -7.19
N VAL A 47 -1.56 1.27 -8.30
CA VAL A 47 -1.16 0.04 -8.99
C VAL A 47 0.35 -0.10 -8.89
N MET A 48 0.80 -1.18 -8.25
CA MET A 48 2.21 -1.46 -8.02
C MET A 48 2.60 -2.75 -8.74
N ASN A 49 3.79 -2.80 -9.34
CA ASN A 49 4.28 -3.96 -10.09
C ASN A 49 5.65 -4.37 -9.56
N GLY A 50 5.66 -5.19 -8.50
CA GLY A 50 6.88 -5.68 -7.87
C GLY A 50 7.86 -4.57 -7.48
N VAL A 51 7.38 -3.60 -6.69
CA VAL A 51 8.21 -2.51 -6.16
C VAL A 51 8.36 -2.64 -4.66
N ASP A 52 9.57 -2.36 -4.16
CA ASP A 52 9.80 -2.19 -2.73
C ASP A 52 8.93 -1.03 -2.20
N HIS A 53 8.12 -1.32 -1.19
CA HIS A 53 7.24 -0.32 -0.61
C HIS A 53 6.99 -0.53 0.90
N ALA A 54 6.59 0.55 1.58
CA ALA A 54 6.04 0.52 2.92
C ALA A 54 4.80 1.41 3.02
N TRP A 55 3.95 1.14 4.00
CA TRP A 55 2.73 1.88 4.26
C TRP A 55 2.77 2.49 5.65
N LYS A 56 2.50 3.79 5.74
CA LYS A 56 2.33 4.49 7.02
C LYS A 56 0.93 5.08 7.12
N ALA A 57 0.17 4.59 8.09
CA ALA A 57 -1.18 5.04 8.34
C ALA A 57 -1.22 6.49 8.83
N GLY A 58 -2.23 7.24 8.39
CA GLY A 58 -2.53 8.56 8.93
C GLY A 58 -3.00 8.53 10.40
N PRO A 59 -3.34 9.70 10.96
CA PRO A 59 -3.67 9.84 12.38
C PRO A 59 -4.95 9.09 12.78
N ASP A 60 -5.83 8.76 11.83
CA ASP A 60 -7.09 8.04 12.07
C ASP A 60 -7.04 6.57 11.61
N GLY A 61 -5.88 6.09 11.13
CA GLY A 61 -5.76 4.77 10.49
C GLY A 61 -6.27 4.75 9.05
N TYR A 62 -6.33 3.56 8.45
CA TYR A 62 -6.92 3.36 7.12
C TYR A 62 -7.54 1.97 6.94
N ARG A 63 -8.42 1.86 5.93
CA ARG A 63 -8.90 0.58 5.39
C ARG A 63 -8.63 0.55 3.90
N MET A 64 -8.17 -0.58 3.39
CA MET A 64 -7.78 -0.74 2.00
C MET A 64 -8.26 -2.08 1.45
N SER A 65 -8.78 -2.08 0.23
CA SER A 65 -8.96 -3.32 -0.54
C SER A 65 -7.69 -3.58 -1.34
N ALA A 66 -7.08 -4.74 -1.15
CA ALA A 66 -5.91 -5.17 -1.88
C ALA A 66 -6.23 -6.41 -2.74
N VAL A 67 -5.96 -6.33 -4.04
CA VAL A 67 -5.98 -7.46 -4.96
C VAL A 67 -4.57 -7.66 -5.50
N LEU A 68 -3.97 -8.80 -5.19
CA LEU A 68 -2.61 -9.14 -5.60
C LEU A 68 -2.66 -10.26 -6.63
N ILE A 69 -1.96 -10.09 -7.74
CA ILE A 69 -1.82 -11.09 -8.80
C ILE A 69 -0.36 -11.51 -8.85
N GLY A 70 -0.09 -12.78 -8.56
CA GLY A 70 1.27 -13.32 -8.59
C GLY A 70 1.93 -13.20 -9.95
N THR A 71 3.19 -12.76 -9.96
CA THR A 71 4.07 -12.72 -11.12
C THR A 71 5.23 -13.69 -10.93
N PRO A 72 5.94 -14.09 -12.00
CA PRO A 72 7.25 -14.69 -11.84
C PRO A 72 8.17 -13.76 -11.04
N PRO A 73 9.18 -14.32 -10.33
CA PRO A 73 10.20 -13.50 -9.71
C PRO A 73 10.89 -12.60 -10.74
N PRO A 74 11.34 -11.39 -10.36
CA PRO A 74 12.13 -10.54 -11.22
C PRO A 74 13.37 -11.30 -11.74
N ALA A 75 13.71 -11.05 -13.02
CA ALA A 75 14.80 -11.72 -13.73
C ALA A 75 16.19 -11.30 -13.23
#